data_AF-A0A7S1S2I4-F1
#
_entry.id   AF-A0A7S1S2I4-F1
#
_cell.length_a   1.000
_cell.length_b   1.000
_cell.length_c   1.000
_cell.angle_alpha   90.00
_cell.angle_beta   90.00
_cell.angle_gamma   90.00
#
_symmetry.space_group_name_H-M   'P 1'
#
loop_
_entity.id
_entity.type
_entity.pdbx_description
1 polymer ?
#
loop_
_entity_poly.entity_id
_entity_poly.type
_entity_poly.pdbx_seq_one_letter_code
_entity_poly.pdbx_strand_id
1 'polypeptide(L)'
;MRMLLVLRFASSVAASGPDEERRLDNASSTDSEAGLEMVNALREAAGLAADAGLDMEAAAREAVRLNATLGGKPLRATFGDGVQGSMTLQRLPFGVLFATYGLRVNASLVAGICGGAADNSTPPLFEYHIHDKWEMEDRAAFATGLRCGPKFTGGHWDPTAACSHSSGNPACRDCAKIKKPYSCSPRTFKWWKKDQYNPWDKHACELGDLSSMFGDLEAWSEPASAYVTLKGKIGVAQMSAPHGVVSNDHRRPCIPNEPGFEHATPFHGWGSSRPLSLINRKSIVAHCGSTFEAKGARLFCAELMYSS
;
A
#
# COMPACT_ATOMS: atom_id res chain seq x y z
N MET A 1 -9.55 29.31 -4.38
CA MET A 1 -10.43 29.57 -3.21
C MET A 1 -10.92 28.29 -2.52
N ARG A 2 -11.32 27.22 -3.24
CA ARG A 2 -11.78 25.94 -2.64
C ARG A 2 -10.69 25.13 -1.90
N MET A 3 -9.47 25.08 -2.43
CA MET A 3 -8.32 24.46 -1.75
C MET A 3 -8.00 25.13 -0.40
N LEU A 4 -8.23 26.45 -0.29
CA LEU A 4 -8.02 27.21 0.96
C LEU A 4 -9.03 26.83 2.07
N LEU A 5 -10.20 26.32 1.71
CA LEU A 5 -11.23 25.89 2.67
C LEU A 5 -10.87 24.52 3.28
N VAL A 6 -10.40 23.58 2.44
CA VAL A 6 -9.88 22.27 2.88
C VAL A 6 -8.64 22.43 3.76
N LEU A 7 -7.76 23.39 3.42
CA LEU A 7 -6.55 23.72 4.19
C LEU A 7 -6.84 24.37 5.55
N ARG A 8 -7.90 25.18 5.68
CA ARG A 8 -8.29 25.77 6.98
C ARG A 8 -8.89 24.75 7.94
N PHE A 9 -9.58 23.73 7.41
CA PHE A 9 -10.18 22.67 8.23
C PHE A 9 -9.13 21.69 8.78
N ALA A 10 -8.16 21.25 7.96
CA ALA A 10 -7.09 20.36 8.43
C ALA A 10 -6.24 21.00 9.53
N SER A 11 -5.97 22.32 9.45
CA SER A 11 -5.30 23.07 10.52
C SER A 11 -6.16 23.26 11.78
N SER A 12 -7.49 23.25 11.65
CA SER A 12 -8.41 23.33 12.81
C SER A 12 -8.42 22.05 13.63
N VAL A 13 -8.28 20.88 12.98
CA VAL A 13 -8.24 19.58 13.66
C VAL A 13 -6.89 19.33 14.34
N ALA A 14 -5.80 19.89 13.82
CA ALA A 14 -4.46 19.78 14.41
C ALA A 14 -4.23 20.72 15.61
N ALA A 15 -5.15 21.64 15.91
CA ALA A 15 -5.00 22.63 16.97
C ALA A 15 -5.51 22.15 18.35
N SER A 16 -6.12 20.96 18.46
CA SER A 16 -6.39 20.31 19.74
C SER A 16 -5.09 19.69 20.28
N GLY A 17 -4.64 20.19 21.44
CA GLY A 17 -3.32 19.89 21.99
C GLY A 17 -3.12 18.46 22.52
N PRO A 18 -1.89 18.13 22.96
CA PRO A 18 -1.46 16.76 23.31
C PRO A 18 -2.12 16.12 24.55
N ASP A 19 -2.99 16.82 25.29
CA ASP A 19 -3.69 16.26 26.47
C ASP A 19 -4.90 15.37 26.10
N GLU A 20 -5.27 15.29 24.82
CA GLU A 20 -6.40 14.47 24.35
C GLU A 20 -6.00 13.03 23.98
N GLU A 21 -4.70 12.72 23.98
CA GLU A 21 -4.18 11.39 23.64
C GLU A 21 -4.62 10.29 24.65
N ARG A 22 -4.99 10.69 25.87
CA ARG A 22 -5.48 9.77 26.93
C ARG A 22 -7.01 9.56 26.89
N ARG A 23 -7.75 10.27 26.03
CA ARG A 23 -9.21 10.09 25.82
C ARG A 23 -9.54 9.21 24.61
N LEU A 24 -8.55 8.87 23.78
CA LEU A 24 -8.71 8.11 22.53
C LEU A 24 -8.98 6.60 22.73
N ASP A 25 -8.84 6.07 23.95
CA ASP A 25 -9.05 4.65 24.23
C ASP A 25 -10.54 4.26 24.44
N ASN A 26 -11.48 5.22 24.41
CA ASN A 26 -12.91 4.99 24.69
C ASN A 26 -13.91 5.59 23.67
N ALA A 27 -13.46 5.95 22.46
CA ALA A 27 -14.29 6.74 21.55
C ALA A 27 -15.33 5.93 20.74
N SER A 28 -16.56 6.43 20.73
CA SER A 28 -17.74 5.92 20.01
C SER A 28 -17.84 6.45 18.57
N SER A 29 -18.92 6.09 17.86
CA SER A 29 -19.25 6.32 16.44
C SER A 29 -18.95 7.69 15.80
N THR A 30 -18.65 8.75 16.55
CA THR A 30 -18.35 10.10 16.07
C THR A 30 -17.01 10.21 15.32
N ASP A 31 -16.03 9.36 15.63
CA ASP A 31 -14.72 9.43 14.97
C ASP A 31 -14.74 8.87 13.54
N SER A 32 -15.76 8.05 13.23
CA SER A 32 -16.01 7.59 11.86
C SER A 32 -16.38 8.72 10.92
N GLU A 33 -17.03 9.79 11.41
CA GLU A 33 -17.39 10.96 10.62
C GLU A 33 -16.16 11.85 10.37
N ALA A 34 -15.37 12.19 11.39
CA ALA A 34 -14.14 12.97 11.22
C ALA A 34 -13.11 12.26 10.32
N GLY A 35 -12.99 10.94 10.47
CA GLY A 35 -12.16 10.13 9.60
C GLY A 35 -12.67 10.11 8.15
N LEU A 36 -13.98 9.94 7.97
CA LEU A 36 -14.63 9.98 6.66
C LEU A 36 -14.52 11.36 6.02
N GLU A 37 -14.64 12.44 6.79
CA GLU A 37 -14.44 13.82 6.34
C GLU A 37 -13.00 14.07 5.91
N MET A 38 -12.00 13.60 6.67
CA MET A 38 -10.60 13.72 6.26
C MET A 38 -10.31 12.89 4.99
N VAL A 39 -10.88 11.69 4.84
CA VAL A 39 -10.74 10.93 3.58
C VAL A 39 -11.49 11.59 2.45
N ASN A 40 -12.68 12.12 2.68
CA ASN A 40 -13.43 12.84 1.66
C ASN A 40 -12.67 14.10 1.25
N ALA A 41 -12.04 14.81 2.18
CA ALA A 41 -11.16 15.93 1.90
C ALA A 41 -9.91 15.50 1.11
N LEU A 42 -9.27 14.38 1.45
CA LEU A 42 -8.14 13.83 0.70
C LEU A 42 -8.55 13.32 -0.69
N ARG A 43 -9.74 12.72 -0.82
CA ARG A 43 -10.32 12.25 -2.08
C ARG A 43 -10.79 13.39 -2.95
N GLU A 44 -11.41 14.42 -2.38
CA GLU A 44 -11.76 15.64 -3.08
C GLU A 44 -10.49 16.36 -3.50
N ALA A 45 -9.46 16.47 -2.65
CA ALA A 45 -8.19 17.05 -3.04
C ALA A 45 -7.50 16.24 -4.15
N ALA A 46 -7.50 14.91 -4.07
CA ALA A 46 -6.92 14.03 -5.09
C ALA A 46 -7.75 13.98 -6.39
N GLY A 47 -9.08 13.97 -6.28
CA GLY A 47 -10.02 13.97 -7.40
C GLY A 47 -10.05 15.32 -8.11
N LEU A 48 -10.10 16.42 -7.37
CA LEU A 48 -9.92 17.77 -7.90
C LEU A 48 -8.53 17.94 -8.52
N ALA A 49 -7.49 17.29 -7.97
CA ALA A 49 -6.18 17.32 -8.58
C ALA A 49 -6.14 16.55 -9.91
N ALA A 50 -6.69 15.34 -9.93
CA ALA A 50 -6.76 14.51 -11.14
C ALA A 50 -7.63 15.13 -12.24
N ASP A 51 -8.83 15.63 -11.90
CA ASP A 51 -9.78 16.21 -12.85
C ASP A 51 -9.34 17.58 -13.38
N ALA A 52 -8.57 18.35 -12.59
CA ALA A 52 -8.02 19.63 -13.01
C ALA A 52 -6.66 19.52 -13.72
N GLY A 53 -6.15 18.29 -13.94
CA GLY A 53 -4.79 18.08 -14.44
C GLY A 53 -3.72 18.69 -13.54
N LEU A 54 -4.03 18.93 -12.27
CA LEU A 54 -3.09 19.46 -11.30
C LEU A 54 -2.10 18.38 -10.93
N ASP A 55 -0.89 18.86 -10.69
CA ASP A 55 0.26 18.08 -10.33
C ASP A 55 -0.03 17.15 -9.14
N MET A 56 -0.17 15.85 -9.39
CA MET A 56 -0.31 14.81 -8.34
C MET A 56 0.84 14.88 -7.32
N GLU A 57 2.00 15.42 -7.72
CA GLU A 57 3.09 15.73 -6.81
C GLU A 57 2.71 16.82 -5.80
N ALA A 58 1.93 17.84 -6.17
CA ALA A 58 1.44 18.83 -5.23
C ALA A 58 0.49 18.21 -4.19
N ALA A 59 -0.42 17.32 -4.62
CA ALA A 59 -1.31 16.61 -3.70
C ALA A 59 -0.54 15.67 -2.75
N ALA A 60 0.44 14.93 -3.26
CA ALA A 60 1.31 14.08 -2.45
C ALA A 60 2.19 14.91 -1.49
N ARG A 61 2.79 16.01 -1.97
CA ARG A 61 3.55 16.97 -1.12
C ARG A 61 2.68 17.55 -0.02
N GLU A 62 1.43 17.88 -0.33
CA GLU A 62 0.49 18.41 0.66
C GLU A 62 0.07 17.36 1.68
N ALA A 63 -0.19 16.12 1.27
CA ALA A 63 -0.45 15.02 2.19
C ALA A 63 0.74 14.78 3.15
N VAL A 64 1.97 14.79 2.61
CA VAL A 64 3.21 14.71 3.39
C VAL A 64 3.35 15.92 4.32
N ARG A 65 3.00 17.12 3.87
CA ARG A 65 3.04 18.34 4.70
C ARG A 65 2.05 18.25 5.87
N LEU A 66 0.80 17.85 5.61
CA LEU A 66 -0.21 17.62 6.64
C LEU A 66 0.24 16.55 7.66
N ASN A 67 1.03 15.57 7.22
CA ASN A 67 1.62 14.57 8.09
C ASN A 67 2.61 15.13 9.11
N ALA A 68 3.48 16.04 8.68
CA ALA A 68 4.47 16.65 9.55
C ALA A 68 3.79 17.34 10.74
N THR A 69 2.59 17.86 10.51
CA THR A 69 1.71 18.45 11.54
C THR A 69 1.15 17.40 12.51
N LEU A 70 0.94 16.14 12.07
CA LEU A 70 0.42 15.03 12.89
C LEU A 70 1.52 14.23 13.62
N GLY A 71 2.79 14.66 13.54
CA GLY A 71 3.90 14.07 14.29
C GLY A 71 4.36 12.67 13.84
N GLY A 72 3.78 12.12 12.78
CA GLY A 72 4.14 10.80 12.25
C GLY A 72 5.27 10.86 11.23
N LYS A 73 6.37 10.12 11.43
CA LYS A 73 7.36 9.90 10.37
C LYS A 73 6.80 8.92 9.33
N PRO A 74 6.70 9.29 8.03
CA PRO A 74 6.26 8.36 7.00
C PRO A 74 7.30 7.26 6.80
N LEU A 75 6.84 6.06 6.41
CA LEU A 75 7.72 5.09 5.76
C LEU A 75 7.94 5.54 4.32
N ARG A 76 9.16 5.37 3.83
CA ARG A 76 9.55 5.72 2.47
C ARG A 76 10.35 4.58 1.87
N ALA A 77 10.03 4.27 0.61
CA ALA A 77 10.92 3.56 -0.30
C ALA A 77 11.62 4.59 -1.18
N THR A 78 12.95 4.57 -1.17
CA THR A 78 13.80 5.34 -2.09
C THR A 78 14.39 4.41 -3.12
N PHE A 79 14.29 4.79 -4.39
CA PHE A 79 14.79 3.99 -5.49
C PHE A 79 16.17 4.47 -5.95
N GLY A 80 16.91 3.58 -6.60
CA GLY A 80 18.25 3.83 -7.13
C GLY A 80 18.37 3.36 -8.58
N ASP A 81 19.60 3.35 -9.11
CA ASP A 81 20.01 2.77 -10.40
C ASP A 81 18.92 2.68 -11.48
N GLY A 82 18.66 3.82 -12.13
CA GLY A 82 17.70 3.89 -13.22
C GLY A 82 16.24 3.97 -12.79
N VAL A 83 15.92 3.97 -11.50
CA VAL A 83 14.59 4.25 -10.98
C VAL A 83 14.62 5.51 -10.11
N GLN A 84 13.75 6.47 -10.42
CA GLN A 84 13.59 7.74 -9.71
C GLN A 84 12.22 7.80 -9.04
N GLY A 85 12.06 8.74 -8.11
CA GLY A 85 10.81 9.00 -7.39
C GLY A 85 10.79 8.34 -6.03
N SER A 86 9.60 8.24 -5.45
CA SER A 86 9.42 7.55 -4.17
C SER A 86 8.01 7.02 -3.98
N MET A 87 7.90 6.06 -3.08
CA MET A 87 6.64 5.66 -2.49
C MET A 87 6.67 5.95 -0.99
N THR A 88 5.57 6.49 -0.47
CA THR A 88 5.42 6.81 0.95
C THR A 88 4.21 6.11 1.53
N LEU A 89 4.33 5.64 2.78
CA LEU A 89 3.22 5.19 3.59
C LEU A 89 3.14 6.05 4.86
N GLN A 90 1.96 6.55 5.13
CA GLN A 90 1.70 7.48 6.20
C GLN A 90 0.55 6.97 7.04
N ARG A 91 0.72 7.04 8.36
CA ARG A 91 -0.33 6.72 9.32
C ARG A 91 -1.41 7.80 9.26
N LEU A 92 -2.65 7.36 9.17
CA LEU A 92 -3.84 8.15 9.48
C LEU A 92 -4.49 7.57 10.75
N PRO A 93 -5.34 8.32 11.46
CA PRO A 93 -6.08 7.80 12.62
C PRO A 93 -6.86 6.51 12.30
N PHE A 94 -7.33 6.40 11.06
CA PHE A 94 -8.22 5.34 10.59
C PHE A 94 -7.60 4.38 9.57
N GLY A 95 -6.30 4.48 9.27
CA GLY A 95 -5.67 3.64 8.27
C GLY A 95 -4.28 4.11 7.87
N VAL A 96 -3.87 3.74 6.67
CA VAL A 96 -2.60 4.15 6.08
C VAL A 96 -2.89 4.78 4.72
N LEU A 97 -2.43 6.01 4.56
CA LEU A 97 -2.33 6.67 3.27
C LEU A 97 -1.07 6.16 2.59
N PHE A 98 -1.17 5.70 1.35
CA PHE A 98 0.00 5.50 0.51
C PHE A 98 -0.04 6.47 -0.66
N ALA A 99 1.14 6.86 -1.13
CA ALA A 99 1.30 7.66 -2.32
C ALA A 99 2.54 7.22 -3.10
N THR A 100 2.43 7.17 -4.43
CA THR A 100 3.56 7.08 -5.34
C THR A 100 3.70 8.41 -6.09
N TYR A 101 4.92 8.91 -6.20
CA TYR A 101 5.19 10.20 -6.82
C TYR A 101 6.52 10.16 -7.59
N GLY A 102 6.53 10.81 -8.75
CA GLY A 102 7.75 11.11 -9.50
C GLY A 102 8.44 9.86 -10.01
N LEU A 103 7.68 8.76 -10.12
CA LEU A 103 8.21 7.47 -10.49
C LEU A 103 8.62 7.49 -11.96
N ARG A 104 9.91 7.29 -12.20
CA ARG A 104 10.47 7.20 -13.56
C ARG A 104 11.41 6.01 -13.60
N VAL A 105 11.27 5.16 -14.60
CA VAL A 105 12.10 3.97 -14.79
C VAL A 105 12.86 4.09 -16.09
N ASN A 106 14.15 3.81 -16.08
CA ASN A 106 14.96 3.82 -17.28
C ASN A 106 14.36 2.86 -18.32
N ALA A 107 14.16 3.35 -19.54
CA ALA A 107 13.51 2.58 -20.60
C ALA A 107 14.31 1.32 -20.97
N SER A 108 15.64 1.34 -20.88
CA SER A 108 16.47 0.15 -21.12
C SER A 108 16.31 -0.91 -20.02
N LEU A 109 16.09 -0.48 -18.77
CA LEU A 109 15.78 -1.38 -17.66
C LEU A 109 14.42 -2.05 -17.86
N VAL A 110 13.40 -1.28 -18.26
CA VAL A 110 12.07 -1.82 -18.60
C VAL A 110 12.20 -2.82 -19.75
N ALA A 111 12.84 -2.44 -20.85
CA ALA A 111 13.01 -3.34 -22.00
C ALA A 111 13.79 -4.62 -21.65
N GLY A 112 14.84 -4.50 -20.82
CA GLY A 112 15.68 -5.64 -20.44
C GLY A 112 15.00 -6.64 -19.50
N ILE A 113 14.05 -6.20 -18.67
CA ILE A 113 13.37 -7.06 -17.69
C ILE A 113 11.95 -7.43 -18.14
N CYS A 114 11.18 -6.47 -18.64
CA CYS A 114 9.79 -6.65 -19.04
C CYS A 114 9.64 -7.11 -20.51
N GLY A 115 10.67 -6.94 -21.34
CA GLY A 115 10.59 -7.17 -22.78
C GLY A 115 9.83 -6.05 -23.50
N GLY A 116 9.33 -6.37 -24.69
CA GLY A 116 8.51 -5.46 -25.48
C GLY A 116 7.10 -5.26 -24.91
N ALA A 117 6.38 -4.28 -25.46
CA ALA A 117 4.94 -4.17 -25.23
C ALA A 117 4.24 -5.35 -25.92
N ALA A 118 3.45 -6.11 -25.16
CA ALA A 118 2.59 -7.16 -25.68
C ALA A 118 1.40 -6.58 -26.47
N ASP A 119 1.02 -5.34 -26.17
CA ASP A 119 -0.04 -4.59 -26.84
C ASP A 119 0.34 -3.11 -26.90
N ASN A 120 0.40 -2.55 -28.11
CA ASN A 120 0.72 -1.13 -28.35
C ASN A 120 -0.50 -0.20 -28.23
N SER A 121 -1.71 -0.74 -28.04
CA SER A 121 -2.94 0.05 -27.89
C SER A 121 -3.28 0.38 -26.44
N THR A 122 -2.63 -0.27 -25.48
CA THR A 122 -2.81 -0.05 -24.04
C THR A 122 -1.55 0.60 -23.44
N PRO A 123 -1.67 1.65 -22.59
CA PRO A 123 -0.53 2.18 -21.86
C PRO A 123 0.17 1.08 -21.05
N PRO A 124 1.51 1.03 -20.99
CA PRO A 124 2.18 0.00 -20.20
C PRO A 124 1.75 0.05 -18.73
N LEU A 125 1.45 -1.10 -18.14
CA LEU A 125 0.98 -1.26 -16.77
C LEU A 125 2.05 -1.95 -15.93
N PHE A 126 2.23 -1.47 -14.70
CA PHE A 126 3.09 -2.11 -13.71
C PHE A 126 2.30 -2.43 -12.45
N GLU A 127 2.35 -3.70 -12.03
CA GLU A 127 1.77 -4.11 -10.76
C GLU A 127 2.71 -3.74 -9.60
N TYR A 128 2.20 -3.47 -8.41
CA TYR A 128 3.04 -3.08 -7.26
C TYR A 128 2.46 -3.57 -5.93
N HIS A 129 3.33 -4.13 -5.10
CA HIS A 129 2.94 -4.83 -3.88
C HIS A 129 3.94 -4.63 -2.74
N ILE A 130 3.45 -4.52 -1.51
CA ILE A 130 4.28 -4.65 -0.31
C ILE A 130 4.53 -6.13 -0.09
N HIS A 131 5.80 -6.51 -0.01
CA HIS A 131 6.23 -7.88 0.25
C HIS A 131 6.63 -8.07 1.72
N ASP A 132 6.57 -9.30 2.22
CA ASP A 132 6.65 -9.61 3.65
C ASP A 132 8.04 -9.37 4.30
N LYS A 133 9.12 -9.27 3.52
CA LYS A 133 10.49 -9.10 4.04
C LYS A 133 11.43 -8.32 3.11
N TRP A 134 12.64 -8.05 3.62
CA TRP A 134 13.77 -7.50 2.88
C TRP A 134 15.08 -8.13 3.40
N GLU A 135 15.61 -9.10 2.67
CA GLU A 135 16.78 -9.90 3.07
C GLU A 135 17.93 -9.76 2.06
N MET A 136 18.34 -8.53 1.77
CA MET A 136 19.49 -8.27 0.89
C MET A 136 20.82 -8.48 1.63
N GLU A 137 21.66 -9.37 1.10
CA GLU A 137 22.96 -9.73 1.69
C GLU A 137 23.92 -8.53 1.80
N ASP A 138 23.87 -7.61 0.83
CA ASP A 138 24.68 -6.38 0.77
C ASP A 138 24.07 -5.19 1.52
N ARG A 139 22.92 -5.39 2.18
CA ARG A 139 22.12 -4.32 2.82
C ARG A 139 21.75 -3.18 1.86
N ALA A 140 21.75 -3.42 0.55
CA ALA A 140 21.23 -2.44 -0.39
C ALA A 140 19.78 -2.11 -0.03
N ALA A 141 19.39 -0.84 -0.09
CA ALA A 141 18.02 -0.41 0.14
C ALA A 141 17.14 -0.53 -1.13
N PHE A 142 17.75 -0.92 -2.26
CA PHE A 142 17.14 -1.00 -3.58
C PHE A 142 17.75 -2.14 -4.39
N ALA A 143 16.94 -2.78 -5.25
CA ALA A 143 17.42 -3.73 -6.25
C ALA A 143 16.50 -3.82 -7.47
N THR A 144 16.94 -4.53 -8.50
CA THR A 144 16.19 -4.78 -9.75
C THR A 144 16.16 -6.26 -10.13
N GLY A 145 15.21 -6.64 -10.98
CA GLY A 145 15.19 -7.95 -11.61
C GLY A 145 15.10 -9.12 -10.62
N LEU A 146 15.93 -10.14 -10.84
CA LEU A 146 15.98 -11.37 -10.04
C LEU A 146 16.28 -11.12 -8.55
N ARG A 147 16.97 -10.02 -8.22
CA ARG A 147 17.24 -9.64 -6.83
C ARG A 147 15.97 -9.24 -6.08
N CYS A 148 14.89 -8.92 -6.78
CA CYS A 148 13.58 -8.69 -6.16
C CYS A 148 12.78 -9.98 -5.92
N GLY A 149 13.34 -11.14 -6.27
CA GLY A 149 12.69 -12.44 -6.15
C GLY A 149 12.31 -12.85 -4.71
N PRO A 150 11.48 -13.89 -4.56
CA PRO A 150 10.93 -14.30 -3.27
C PRO A 150 12.00 -14.74 -2.25
N LYS A 151 13.20 -15.13 -2.71
CA LYS A 151 14.36 -15.35 -1.83
C LYS A 151 14.61 -14.13 -0.93
N PHE A 152 14.57 -12.93 -1.51
CA PHE A 152 14.96 -11.68 -0.88
C PHE A 152 13.77 -10.87 -0.34
N THR A 153 12.64 -10.90 -1.04
CA THR A 153 11.46 -10.09 -0.70
C THR A 153 10.32 -10.90 -0.11
N GLY A 154 10.28 -12.21 -0.31
CA GLY A 154 9.18 -13.08 0.12
C GLY A 154 7.92 -12.93 -0.75
N GLY A 155 6.76 -13.24 -0.17
CA GLY A 155 5.45 -13.10 -0.82
C GLY A 155 4.82 -11.73 -0.53
N HIS A 156 3.60 -11.51 -0.99
CA HIS A 156 2.81 -10.33 -0.62
C HIS A 156 2.60 -10.29 0.90
N TRP A 157 2.70 -9.11 1.48
CA TRP A 157 2.40 -8.91 2.88
C TRP A 157 0.89 -9.03 3.13
N ASP A 158 0.49 -10.14 3.75
CA ASP A 158 -0.91 -10.49 3.98
C ASP A 158 -1.13 -10.90 5.44
N PRO A 159 -1.11 -9.98 6.41
CA PRO A 159 -1.30 -10.33 7.82
C PRO A 159 -2.70 -10.87 8.10
N THR A 160 -3.66 -10.62 7.20
CA THR A 160 -5.06 -11.03 7.35
C THR A 160 -5.37 -12.38 6.75
N ALA A 161 -4.50 -12.97 5.93
CA ALA A 161 -4.75 -14.19 5.14
C ALA A 161 -5.91 -14.03 4.14
N ALA A 162 -5.94 -12.93 3.40
CA ALA A 162 -6.86 -12.77 2.27
C ALA A 162 -6.54 -13.76 1.12
N CYS A 163 -5.29 -14.23 1.04
CA CYS A 163 -4.85 -15.37 0.24
C CYS A 163 -5.03 -15.21 -1.28
N SER A 164 -4.38 -14.20 -1.85
CA SER A 164 -4.04 -14.22 -3.27
C SER A 164 -3.07 -15.37 -3.58
N HIS A 165 -2.79 -15.59 -4.86
CA HIS A 165 -1.81 -16.59 -5.30
C HIS A 165 -0.39 -16.31 -4.78
N SER A 166 -0.07 -15.04 -4.50
CA SER A 166 1.26 -14.58 -4.10
C SER A 166 1.37 -14.30 -2.60
N SER A 167 0.35 -14.64 -1.81
CA SER A 167 0.35 -14.39 -0.36
C SER A 167 1.59 -14.97 0.32
N GLY A 168 2.27 -14.14 1.11
CA GLY A 168 3.33 -14.58 2.02
C GLY A 168 2.79 -15.25 3.29
N ASN A 169 1.47 -15.26 3.51
CA ASN A 169 0.89 -15.81 4.73
C ASN A 169 0.85 -17.36 4.70
N PRO A 170 1.50 -18.06 5.65
CA PRO A 170 1.48 -19.53 5.72
C PRO A 170 0.07 -20.13 5.79
N ALA A 171 -0.90 -19.43 6.37
CA ALA A 171 -2.28 -19.87 6.46
C ALA A 171 -2.91 -20.10 5.07
N CYS A 172 -2.47 -19.38 4.04
CA CYS A 172 -3.01 -19.53 2.68
C CYS A 172 -2.67 -20.88 2.05
N ARG A 173 -1.54 -21.47 2.45
CA ARG A 173 -1.17 -22.83 2.04
C ARG A 173 -1.83 -23.87 2.93
N ASP A 174 -1.77 -23.63 4.24
CA ASP A 174 -2.05 -24.67 5.23
C ASP A 174 -3.56 -24.80 5.56
N CYS A 175 -4.31 -23.71 5.40
CA CYS A 175 -5.74 -23.69 5.69
C CYS A 175 -6.57 -23.96 4.43
N ALA A 176 -6.94 -25.22 4.21
CA ALA A 176 -7.77 -25.62 3.07
C ALA A 176 -9.10 -24.84 2.95
N LYS A 177 -9.66 -24.35 4.07
CA LYS A 177 -10.92 -23.59 4.11
C LYS A 177 -10.80 -22.12 3.70
N ILE A 178 -9.57 -21.56 3.65
CA ILE A 178 -9.34 -20.18 3.19
C ILE A 178 -9.25 -20.11 1.65
N LYS A 179 -9.24 -21.27 0.96
CA LYS A 179 -9.14 -21.40 -0.51
C LYS A 179 -10.41 -21.03 -1.27
N LYS A 180 -10.96 -19.85 -1.01
CA LYS A 180 -11.94 -19.20 -1.90
C LYS A 180 -11.20 -18.46 -3.01
N PRO A 181 -11.85 -18.18 -4.15
CA PRO A 181 -11.24 -17.37 -5.20
C PRO A 181 -10.97 -15.96 -4.67
N TYR A 182 -9.72 -15.52 -4.75
CA TYR A 182 -9.32 -14.15 -4.50
C TYR A 182 -9.87 -13.24 -5.61
N SER A 183 -10.68 -12.25 -5.25
CA SER A 183 -11.35 -11.34 -6.19
C SER A 183 -11.35 -9.89 -5.69
N CYS A 184 -10.29 -9.52 -4.96
CA CYS A 184 -9.96 -8.12 -4.72
C CYS A 184 -9.70 -7.44 -6.06
N SER A 185 -10.23 -6.24 -6.23
CA SER A 185 -10.04 -5.39 -7.40
C SER A 185 -10.36 -3.95 -7.02
N PRO A 186 -9.93 -2.93 -7.78
CA PRO A 186 -10.24 -1.54 -7.44
C PRO A 186 -11.75 -1.26 -7.39
N ARG A 187 -12.53 -2.04 -8.15
CA ARG A 187 -14.00 -1.97 -8.18
C ARG A 187 -14.61 -2.51 -6.89
N THR A 188 -14.11 -3.64 -6.39
CA THR A 188 -14.65 -4.36 -5.22
C THR A 188 -14.07 -3.86 -3.92
N PHE A 189 -12.88 -3.26 -3.95
CA PHE A 189 -12.23 -2.70 -2.77
C PHE A 189 -12.97 -1.47 -2.23
N LYS A 190 -13.25 -1.48 -0.94
CA LYS A 190 -13.92 -0.40 -0.20
C LYS A 190 -13.20 -0.17 1.12
N TRP A 191 -12.14 0.62 1.13
CA TRP A 191 -11.25 0.76 2.30
C TRP A 191 -11.96 0.95 3.65
N TRP A 192 -13.14 1.57 3.69
CA TRP A 192 -13.94 1.82 4.90
C TRP A 192 -14.77 0.63 5.41
N LYS A 193 -14.95 -0.42 4.61
CA LYS A 193 -15.72 -1.61 4.99
C LYS A 193 -14.84 -2.57 5.76
N LYS A 194 -15.27 -2.94 6.97
CA LYS A 194 -14.57 -3.90 7.83
C LYS A 194 -14.31 -5.26 7.16
N ASP A 195 -15.25 -5.73 6.34
CA ASP A 195 -15.17 -7.05 5.69
C ASP A 195 -14.10 -7.14 4.59
N GLN A 196 -13.55 -6.00 4.13
CA GLN A 196 -12.51 -5.95 3.08
C GLN A 196 -11.16 -6.51 3.52
N TYR A 197 -11.04 -6.88 4.78
CA TYR A 197 -9.88 -7.54 5.35
C TYR A 197 -10.29 -8.79 6.13
N ASN A 198 -11.55 -9.21 6.00
CA ASN A 198 -12.02 -10.46 6.55
C ASN A 198 -11.53 -11.58 5.63
N PRO A 199 -10.64 -12.45 6.08
CA PRO A 199 -10.09 -13.47 5.22
C PRO A 199 -11.09 -14.49 4.73
N TRP A 200 -12.38 -14.44 5.10
CA TRP A 200 -13.46 -15.28 4.56
C TRP A 200 -14.28 -14.58 3.45
N ASP A 201 -14.12 -13.26 3.24
CA ASP A 201 -14.76 -12.53 2.13
C ASP A 201 -13.92 -12.63 0.84
N LYS A 202 -14.46 -13.15 -0.27
CA LYS A 202 -13.72 -13.27 -1.55
C LYS A 202 -13.21 -11.93 -2.10
N HIS A 203 -13.77 -10.81 -1.63
CA HIS A 203 -13.35 -9.46 -1.98
C HIS A 203 -12.37 -8.87 -0.97
N ALA A 204 -12.00 -9.59 0.08
CA ALA A 204 -10.94 -9.16 0.96
C ALA A 204 -9.62 -9.05 0.19
N CYS A 205 -8.91 -7.97 0.48
CA CYS A 205 -7.64 -7.65 -0.15
C CYS A 205 -6.52 -7.95 0.83
N GLU A 206 -5.41 -8.48 0.30
CA GLU A 206 -4.16 -8.48 1.05
C GLU A 206 -3.74 -7.03 1.27
N LEU A 207 -3.31 -6.68 2.49
CA LEU A 207 -2.89 -5.30 2.75
C LEU A 207 -1.69 -4.87 1.89
N GLY A 208 -0.86 -5.82 1.49
CA GLY A 208 0.26 -5.58 0.58
C GLY A 208 -0.12 -5.55 -0.90
N ASP A 209 -1.33 -5.96 -1.30
CA ASP A 209 -1.74 -6.01 -2.71
C ASP A 209 -2.34 -4.66 -3.16
N LEU A 210 -1.45 -3.67 -3.34
CA LEU A 210 -1.83 -2.30 -3.67
C LEU A 210 -2.42 -2.19 -5.09
N SER A 211 -1.88 -2.93 -6.05
CA SER A 211 -2.43 -3.02 -7.40
C SER A 211 -3.88 -3.50 -7.42
N SER A 212 -4.21 -4.56 -6.68
CA SER A 212 -5.61 -5.01 -6.63
C SER A 212 -6.52 -4.04 -5.87
N MET A 213 -5.99 -3.23 -4.95
CA MET A 213 -6.81 -2.21 -4.24
C MET A 213 -7.01 -0.92 -5.04
N PHE A 214 -6.00 -0.45 -5.79
CA PHE A 214 -5.95 0.91 -6.36
C PHE A 214 -5.62 0.97 -7.85
N GLY A 215 -5.44 -0.18 -8.48
CA GLY A 215 -5.11 -0.35 -9.88
C GLY A 215 -3.62 -0.13 -10.14
N ASP A 216 -3.17 -0.72 -11.25
CA ASP A 216 -1.77 -0.69 -11.69
C ASP A 216 -1.25 0.71 -11.97
N LEU A 217 0.06 0.85 -11.93
CA LEU A 217 0.76 2.06 -12.35
C LEU A 217 0.74 2.12 -13.88
N GLU A 218 -0.09 3.00 -14.42
CA GLU A 218 -0.07 3.37 -15.84
C GLU A 218 1.21 4.12 -16.17
N ALA A 219 1.77 3.87 -17.35
CA ALA A 219 3.02 4.46 -17.76
C ALA A 219 2.92 5.11 -19.13
N TRP A 220 3.77 6.11 -19.38
CA TRP A 220 3.95 6.70 -20.70
C TRP A 220 5.42 7.02 -20.94
N SER A 221 5.79 7.02 -22.22
CA SER A 221 7.13 7.43 -22.65
C SER A 221 7.02 8.83 -23.25
N GLU A 222 7.82 9.76 -22.75
CA GLU A 222 8.01 11.05 -23.40
C GLU A 222 8.94 10.86 -24.62
N PRO A 223 8.67 11.48 -25.77
CA PRO A 223 9.58 11.44 -26.91
C PRO A 223 11.00 11.85 -26.50
N ALA A 224 12.00 11.06 -26.91
CA ALA A 224 13.42 11.25 -26.59
C ALA A 224 13.82 11.12 -25.10
N SER A 225 12.91 10.72 -24.21
CA SER A 225 13.26 10.43 -22.82
C SER A 225 13.93 9.05 -22.69
N ALA A 226 15.02 8.98 -21.93
CA ALA A 226 15.62 7.72 -21.50
C ALA A 226 14.80 7.00 -20.40
N TYR A 227 13.65 7.57 -20.02
CA TYR A 227 12.79 7.10 -18.95
C TYR A 227 11.35 6.96 -19.40
N VAL A 228 10.71 5.91 -18.89
CA VAL A 228 9.27 5.74 -18.82
C VAL A 228 8.77 6.39 -17.52
N THR A 229 7.78 7.27 -17.62
CA THR A 229 7.16 7.94 -16.45
C THR A 229 5.93 7.14 -16.02
N LEU A 230 5.81 6.88 -14.72
CA LEU A 230 4.65 6.20 -14.15
C LEU A 230 3.70 7.21 -13.51
N LYS A 231 2.40 7.02 -13.72
CA LYS A 231 1.32 7.77 -13.10
C LYS A 231 1.35 7.55 -11.59
N GLY A 232 1.47 8.63 -10.83
CA GLY A 232 1.33 8.58 -9.38
C GLY A 232 -0.03 8.02 -8.97
N LYS A 233 -0.05 7.26 -7.88
CA LYS A 233 -1.25 6.71 -7.23
C LYS A 233 -1.31 7.21 -5.81
N ILE A 234 -2.52 7.45 -5.34
CA ILE A 234 -2.80 7.77 -3.94
C ILE A 234 -4.01 6.97 -3.49
N GLY A 235 -3.98 6.47 -2.27
CA GLY A 235 -5.13 5.78 -1.70
C GLY A 235 -4.95 5.47 -0.22
N VAL A 236 -6.03 5.00 0.38
CA VAL A 236 -6.11 4.69 1.81
C VAL A 236 -6.50 3.24 1.97
N ALA A 237 -5.80 2.51 2.83
CA ALA A 237 -6.18 1.18 3.29
C ALA A 237 -6.23 1.15 4.83
N GLN A 238 -7.18 0.41 5.40
CA GLN A 238 -7.23 0.18 6.85
C GLN A 238 -6.21 -0.89 7.21
N MET A 239 -4.93 -0.52 7.18
CA MET A 239 -3.83 -1.34 7.68
C MET A 239 -3.80 -1.39 9.22
N SER A 240 -4.98 -1.34 9.87
CA SER A 240 -5.24 -1.48 11.31
C SER A 240 -6.60 -2.14 11.68
N ALA A 241 -7.38 -2.66 10.72
CA ALA A 241 -8.63 -3.40 10.98
C ALA A 241 -8.44 -4.69 11.83
N PRO A 242 -9.11 -4.88 12.98
CA PRO A 242 -8.80 -5.84 14.07
C PRO A 242 -8.94 -7.35 13.76
N HIS A 243 -8.79 -7.75 12.50
CA HIS A 243 -8.64 -9.13 12.09
C HIS A 243 -7.27 -9.59 12.56
N GLY A 244 -7.22 -10.22 13.74
CA GLY A 244 -5.96 -10.71 14.25
C GLY A 244 -5.35 -11.75 13.31
N VAL A 245 -4.04 -11.92 13.39
CA VAL A 245 -3.28 -12.73 12.43
C VAL A 245 -3.81 -14.16 12.33
N VAL A 246 -3.90 -14.66 11.11
CA VAL A 246 -4.14 -16.07 10.82
C VAL A 246 -2.78 -16.73 10.70
N SER A 247 -2.37 -17.48 11.71
CA SER A 247 -1.18 -18.32 11.67
C SER A 247 -1.57 -19.76 11.99
N ASN A 248 -0.88 -20.72 11.37
CA ASN A 248 -1.16 -22.13 11.59
C ASN A 248 -0.31 -22.65 12.75
N ASP A 249 -0.91 -22.95 13.91
CA ASP A 249 -0.40 -24.06 14.73
C ASP A 249 -0.83 -25.33 14.00
N HIS A 250 0.13 -26.02 13.37
CA HIS A 250 -0.07 -27.24 12.55
C HIS A 250 -0.94 -28.34 13.21
N ARG A 251 -1.29 -28.18 14.49
CA ARG A 251 -2.11 -29.09 15.29
C ARG A 251 -3.61 -28.75 15.30
N ARG A 252 -4.06 -27.59 14.79
CA ARG A 252 -5.48 -27.21 14.81
C ARG A 252 -6.02 -26.82 13.43
N PRO A 253 -7.22 -27.29 13.06
CA PRO A 253 -7.87 -26.85 11.83
C PRO A 253 -8.15 -25.35 11.91
N CYS A 254 -7.96 -24.63 10.80
CA CYS A 254 -8.29 -23.21 10.69
C CYS A 254 -9.83 -23.04 10.71
N ILE A 255 -10.41 -23.08 11.91
CA ILE A 255 -11.84 -22.95 12.14
C ILE A 255 -12.09 -21.55 12.72
N PRO A 256 -12.97 -20.75 12.09
CA PRO A 256 -13.33 -19.44 12.61
C PRO A 256 -13.86 -19.57 14.05
N ASN A 257 -13.35 -18.74 14.96
CA ASN A 257 -13.80 -18.65 16.36
C ASN A 257 -13.53 -19.90 17.24
N GLU A 258 -12.67 -20.83 16.83
CA GLU A 258 -12.24 -21.90 17.75
C GLU A 258 -11.12 -21.45 18.70
N PRO A 259 -11.18 -21.84 19.99
CA PRO A 259 -10.07 -21.61 20.91
C PRO A 259 -8.83 -22.35 20.40
N GLY A 260 -7.73 -21.64 20.23
CA GLY A 260 -6.47 -22.14 19.63
C GLY A 260 -6.10 -21.51 18.29
N PHE A 261 -6.95 -20.65 17.74
CA PHE A 261 -6.55 -19.69 16.73
C PHE A 261 -5.85 -18.51 17.41
N GLU A 262 -4.52 -18.59 17.55
CA GLU A 262 -3.75 -17.51 18.16
C GLU A 262 -3.43 -16.44 17.13
N HIS A 263 -3.98 -15.24 17.38
CA HIS A 263 -3.66 -14.01 16.69
C HIS A 263 -2.20 -13.61 16.99
N ALA A 264 -1.24 -14.21 16.29
CA ALA A 264 0.19 -14.06 16.55
C ALA A 264 0.78 -12.67 16.21
N THR A 265 -0.06 -11.67 15.95
CA THR A 265 0.35 -10.27 16.05
C THR A 265 -0.88 -9.45 16.41
N PRO A 266 -0.86 -8.63 17.47
CA PRO A 266 -1.96 -7.72 17.75
C PRO A 266 -1.95 -6.69 16.62
N PHE A 267 -2.80 -6.91 15.64
CA PHE A 267 -3.15 -5.87 14.70
C PHE A 267 -4.10 -4.94 15.45
N HIS A 268 -3.48 -3.97 16.08
CA HIS A 268 -4.16 -3.08 16.99
C HIS A 268 -5.17 -2.23 16.19
N GLY A 269 -6.38 -2.14 16.73
CA GLY A 269 -7.48 -1.43 16.09
C GLY A 269 -7.16 0.02 15.72
N TRP A 270 -8.12 0.62 15.03
CA TRP A 270 -8.27 2.07 14.90
C TRP A 270 -7.69 2.83 16.12
N GLY A 271 -6.80 3.80 15.87
CA GLY A 271 -6.16 4.59 16.93
C GLY A 271 -4.80 4.08 17.45
N SER A 272 -4.41 2.83 17.18
CA SER A 272 -3.14 2.31 17.70
C SER A 272 -1.90 2.96 17.08
N SER A 273 -0.84 3.12 17.88
CA SER A 273 0.42 3.75 17.47
C SER A 273 1.31 2.90 16.55
N ARG A 274 0.90 1.67 16.22
CA ARG A 274 1.80 0.64 15.66
C ARG A 274 1.60 0.18 14.19
N PRO A 275 0.65 0.65 13.36
CA PRO A 275 0.40 0.01 12.05
C PRO A 275 1.61 0.08 11.11
N LEU A 276 2.35 1.20 11.08
CA LEU A 276 3.55 1.31 10.25
C LEU A 276 4.75 0.49 10.77
N SER A 277 4.82 0.20 12.07
CA SER A 277 5.95 -0.56 12.63
C SER A 277 6.02 -1.99 12.09
N LEU A 278 4.87 -2.57 11.72
CA LEU A 278 4.79 -3.90 11.10
C LEU A 278 5.29 -3.90 9.65
N ILE A 279 5.20 -2.76 8.97
CA ILE A 279 5.60 -2.58 7.56
C ILE A 279 7.04 -2.07 7.46
N ASN A 280 7.58 -1.48 8.53
CA ASN A 280 8.98 -1.10 8.58
C ASN A 280 9.89 -2.30 8.29
N ARG A 281 10.93 -2.10 7.46
CA ARG A 281 11.88 -3.13 6.99
C ARG A 281 11.25 -4.22 6.09
N LYS A 282 10.02 -4.01 5.64
CA LYS A 282 9.45 -4.76 4.50
C LYS A 282 9.91 -4.15 3.19
N SER A 283 9.43 -4.68 2.07
CA SER A 283 9.79 -4.15 0.76
C SER A 283 8.58 -3.77 -0.07
N ILE A 284 8.75 -2.79 -0.96
CA ILE A 284 7.87 -2.57 -2.09
C ILE A 284 8.49 -3.27 -3.31
N VAL A 285 7.68 -3.96 -4.11
CA VAL A 285 8.10 -4.63 -5.34
C VAL A 285 7.18 -4.19 -6.46
N ALA A 286 7.75 -3.77 -7.59
CA ALA A 286 7.03 -3.48 -8.82
C ALA A 286 7.30 -4.60 -9.85
N HIS A 287 6.24 -5.01 -10.55
CA HIS A 287 6.27 -6.05 -11.57
C HIS A 287 5.86 -5.50 -12.93
N CYS A 288 6.35 -6.13 -13.98
CA CYS A 288 5.87 -5.94 -15.34
C CYS A 288 4.41 -6.44 -15.41
N GLY A 289 3.46 -5.57 -15.69
CA GLY A 289 2.04 -5.92 -15.74
C GLY A 289 1.65 -6.66 -17.02
N SER A 290 0.34 -6.76 -17.24
CA SER A 290 -0.26 -7.56 -18.32
C SER A 290 0.07 -7.09 -19.75
N THR A 291 0.56 -5.86 -19.89
CA THR A 291 0.89 -5.23 -21.18
C THR A 291 2.31 -5.54 -21.68
N PHE A 292 3.07 -6.37 -20.96
CA PHE A 292 4.45 -6.71 -21.29
C PHE A 292 4.58 -8.19 -21.67
N GLU A 293 5.56 -8.51 -22.52
CA GLU A 293 5.89 -9.89 -22.89
C GLU A 293 6.27 -10.73 -21.66
N ALA A 294 7.10 -10.17 -20.78
CA ALA A 294 7.51 -10.82 -19.53
C ALA A 294 6.59 -10.45 -18.35
N LYS A 295 5.26 -10.60 -18.54
CA LYS A 295 4.27 -10.37 -17.48
C LYS A 295 4.65 -11.10 -16.18
N GLY A 296 4.56 -10.40 -15.05
CA GLY A 296 4.86 -10.89 -13.71
C GLY A 296 6.35 -10.86 -13.34
N ALA A 297 7.24 -10.55 -14.29
CA ALA A 297 8.65 -10.32 -14.00
C ALA A 297 8.81 -9.14 -13.03
N ARG A 298 9.73 -9.28 -12.07
CA ARG A 298 9.97 -8.27 -11.05
C ARG A 298 10.92 -7.22 -11.60
N LEU A 299 10.46 -5.99 -11.71
CA LEU A 299 11.22 -4.90 -12.31
C LEU A 299 12.19 -4.29 -11.31
N PHE A 300 11.66 -3.76 -10.20
CA PHE A 300 12.45 -3.15 -9.15
C PHE A 300 11.80 -3.35 -7.78
N CYS A 301 12.60 -3.18 -6.73
CA CYS A 301 12.14 -3.27 -5.36
C CYS A 301 13.00 -2.40 -4.43
N ALA A 302 12.42 -1.98 -3.32
CA ALA A 302 13.11 -1.18 -2.33
C ALA A 302 12.63 -1.50 -0.92
N GLU A 303 13.50 -1.28 0.06
CA GLU A 303 13.16 -1.38 1.47
C GLU A 303 12.27 -0.21 1.91
N LEU A 304 11.27 -0.49 2.73
CA LEU A 304 10.44 0.51 3.40
C LEU A 304 11.07 0.86 4.75
N MET A 305 11.53 2.09 4.89
CA MET A 305 12.14 2.59 6.13
C MET A 305 11.52 3.91 6.55
N TYR A 306 11.54 4.21 7.85
CA TYR A 306 11.17 5.54 8.32
C TYR A 306 12.11 6.59 7.70
N SER A 307 11.55 7.69 7.22
CA SER A 307 12.37 8.83 6.81
C SER A 307 13.19 9.32 8.01
N SER A 308 14.51 9.40 7.84
CA SER A 308 15.44 9.97 8.83
C SER A 308 15.02 11.38 9.22
#